data_AF-A0A926SW43-F1
#
_entry.id   AF-A0A926SW43-F1
#
_cell.length_a   1.000
_cell.length_b   1.000
_cell.length_c   1.000
_cell.angle_alpha   90.00
_cell.angle_beta   90.00
_cell.angle_gamma   90.00
#
_symmetry.space_group_name_H-M   'P 1'
#
loop_
_entity.id
_entity.type
_entity.pdbx_description
1 polymer ?
#
loop_
_entity_poly.entity_id
_entity_poly.type
_entity_poly.pdbx_seq_one_letter_code
_entity_poly.pdbx_strand_id
1 'polypeptide(L)'
;MMKKTIISTLVTATVLSQLMLSGQASQNTISKDKSASAKMLNQPVVGVIKGDVESGCGCSLQSPADHRKRSSRRVFVSGSLYEGGLMNIDGRDTKLKFVSEKRNKKGDTVSITYSANGIRVRVDYVLAETGYESALYNATITVSSGGRNKIVRVKGYCGC
;
A
#
# COMPACT_ATOMS: atom_id res chain seq x y z
N MET A 1 -54.07 -47.01 -5.11
CA MET A 1 -55.29 -46.81 -4.30
C MET A 1 -55.16 -45.49 -3.54
N MET A 2 -56.24 -44.70 -3.52
CA MET A 2 -56.51 -43.48 -2.72
C MET A 2 -55.72 -42.21 -3.10
N LYS A 3 -56.34 -41.23 -3.80
CA LYS A 3 -57.26 -40.13 -3.34
C LYS A 3 -56.45 -39.07 -2.54
N LYS A 4 -56.55 -37.74 -2.68
CA LYS A 4 -57.43 -36.72 -3.32
C LYS A 4 -56.68 -35.36 -3.15
N THR A 5 -56.58 -34.47 -4.15
CA THR A 5 -57.49 -33.33 -4.48
C THR A 5 -57.39 -32.06 -3.58
N ILE A 6 -56.78 -31.01 -4.17
CA ILE A 6 -57.14 -29.56 -4.30
C ILE A 6 -57.67 -28.76 -3.09
N ILE A 7 -57.15 -27.53 -2.90
CA ILE A 7 -57.81 -26.21 -2.63
C ILE A 7 -56.68 -25.16 -2.79
N SER A 8 -56.59 -24.33 -3.84
CA SER A 8 -57.40 -23.17 -4.28
C SER A 8 -57.62 -22.10 -3.21
N THR A 9 -56.80 -21.03 -3.20
CA THR A 9 -57.32 -19.70 -2.87
C THR A 9 -56.48 -18.60 -3.52
N LEU A 10 -57.10 -17.91 -4.48
CA LEU A 10 -56.71 -16.61 -5.01
C LEU A 10 -56.98 -15.56 -3.91
N VAL A 11 -56.02 -14.67 -3.64
CA VAL A 11 -56.33 -13.37 -3.02
C VAL A 11 -55.66 -12.29 -3.85
N THR A 12 -56.43 -11.70 -4.75
CA THR A 12 -56.18 -10.40 -5.34
C THR A 12 -56.45 -9.33 -4.30
N ALA A 13 -55.41 -8.58 -3.91
CA ALA A 13 -55.55 -7.34 -3.16
C ALA A 13 -54.87 -6.22 -3.94
N THR A 14 -55.68 -5.52 -4.73
CA THR A 14 -55.36 -4.21 -5.28
C THR A 14 -55.58 -3.19 -4.17
N VAL A 15 -54.55 -2.46 -3.76
CA VAL A 15 -54.74 -1.21 -3.01
C VAL A 15 -53.90 -0.10 -3.62
N LEU A 16 -54.66 0.95 -3.90
CA LEU A 16 -54.39 2.23 -4.52
C LEU A 16 -53.62 3.16 -3.57
N SER A 17 -52.89 4.10 -4.16
CA SER A 17 -52.58 5.44 -3.63
C SER A 17 -51.79 5.56 -2.32
N GLN A 18 -50.60 6.17 -2.41
CA GLN A 18 -50.45 7.58 -2.04
C GLN A 18 -49.05 8.09 -2.41
N LEU A 19 -49.06 9.13 -3.25
CA LEU A 19 -47.93 9.98 -3.56
C LEU A 19 -47.72 10.90 -2.34
N MET A 20 -46.66 10.65 -1.56
CA MET A 20 -46.20 11.60 -0.54
C MET A 20 -44.88 12.21 -1.03
N LEU A 21 -45.01 13.38 -1.65
CA LEU A 21 -43.91 14.34 -1.78
C LEU A 21 -43.58 14.86 -0.37
N SER A 22 -42.57 14.29 0.27
CA SER A 22 -41.87 14.94 1.38
C SER A 22 -40.52 15.44 0.87
N GLY A 23 -40.41 16.76 0.78
CA GLY A 23 -39.18 17.45 0.42
C GLY A 23 -38.07 17.09 1.40
N GLN A 24 -37.03 16.43 0.88
CA GLN A 24 -35.78 16.34 1.60
C GLN A 24 -35.07 17.67 1.45
N ALA A 25 -35.11 18.44 2.53
CA ALA A 25 -34.23 19.58 2.74
C ALA A 25 -32.80 19.16 2.38
N SER A 26 -32.23 19.90 1.42
CA SER A 26 -30.82 19.87 1.07
C SER A 26 -30.02 20.21 2.31
N GLN A 27 -29.60 19.18 3.05
CA GLN A 27 -28.59 19.31 4.07
C GLN A 27 -27.25 19.41 3.36
N ASN A 28 -26.92 20.65 3.01
CA ASN A 28 -25.59 21.07 2.61
C ASN A 28 -24.65 20.86 3.80
N THR A 29 -24.26 19.62 4.05
CA THR A 29 -23.25 19.27 5.06
C THR A 29 -21.88 19.47 4.45
N ILE A 30 -21.44 20.73 4.44
CA ILE A 30 -20.04 21.11 4.33
C ILE A 30 -19.36 20.68 5.64
N SER A 31 -19.14 19.37 5.77
CA SER A 31 -18.41 18.76 6.89
C SER A 31 -17.56 17.60 6.37
N LYS A 32 -16.71 17.89 5.38
CA LYS A 32 -15.63 16.99 4.98
C LYS A 32 -14.43 17.88 4.73
N ASP A 33 -13.54 17.99 5.72
CA ASP A 33 -12.11 18.27 5.50
C ASP A 33 -11.26 18.23 6.77
N LYS A 34 -11.84 18.30 7.98
CA LYS A 34 -11.03 18.25 9.22
C LYS A 34 -10.55 16.85 9.65
N SER A 35 -11.09 15.77 9.09
CA SER A 35 -10.73 14.39 9.46
C SER A 35 -9.48 13.84 8.74
N ALA A 36 -9.15 14.37 7.56
CA ALA A 36 -7.95 13.95 6.82
C ALA A 36 -6.65 14.49 7.45
N SER A 37 -6.69 15.67 8.04
CA SER A 37 -5.52 16.34 8.64
C SER A 37 -5.05 15.67 9.94
N ALA A 38 -5.97 15.30 10.84
CA ALA A 38 -5.62 14.60 12.08
C ALA A 38 -5.01 13.20 11.82
N LYS A 39 -5.43 12.52 10.74
CA LYS A 39 -4.89 11.21 10.36
C LYS A 39 -3.46 11.28 9.78
N MET A 40 -3.02 12.44 9.29
CA MET A 40 -1.66 12.62 8.78
C MET A 40 -0.62 12.84 9.88
N LEU A 41 -0.99 13.49 10.99
CA LEU A 41 -0.07 13.75 12.11
C LEU A 41 0.37 12.48 12.85
N ASN A 42 -0.35 11.37 12.70
CA ASN A 42 -0.08 10.12 13.41
C ASN A 42 0.44 8.99 12.51
N GLN A 43 1.03 9.30 11.35
CA GLN A 43 1.70 8.31 10.49
C GLN A 43 3.22 8.49 10.56
N PRO A 44 4.03 7.41 10.42
CA PRO A 44 5.46 7.55 10.21
C PRO A 44 5.72 8.38 8.94
N VAL A 45 6.63 9.34 9.02
CA VAL A 45 7.02 10.13 7.85
C VAL A 45 8.09 9.36 7.10
N VAL A 46 7.84 9.06 5.82
CA VAL A 46 8.83 8.46 4.92
C VAL A 46 9.39 9.56 4.04
N GLY A 47 10.71 9.76 4.12
CA GLY A 47 11.43 10.80 3.39
C GLY A 47 12.32 10.25 2.27
N VAL A 48 13.01 11.18 1.61
CA VAL A 48 14.15 10.87 0.74
C VAL A 48 15.39 10.70 1.61
N ILE A 49 16.22 9.71 1.30
CA ILE A 49 17.50 9.46 1.98
C ILE A 49 18.40 10.69 1.79
N LYS A 50 19.13 11.08 2.85
CA LYS A 50 20.00 12.25 2.83
C LYS A 50 21.43 11.83 2.45
N GLY A 51 22.12 12.70 1.72
CA GLY A 51 23.49 12.47 1.28
C GLY A 51 23.60 11.50 0.10
N ASP A 52 24.84 11.26 -0.31
CA ASP A 52 25.15 10.35 -1.39
C ASP A 52 25.13 8.90 -0.88
N VAL A 53 24.33 8.07 -1.54
CA VAL A 53 24.33 6.63 -1.31
C VAL A 53 25.10 5.99 -2.46
N GLU A 54 26.21 5.33 -2.16
CA GLU A 54 26.96 4.59 -3.16
C GLU A 54 26.10 3.50 -3.80
N SER A 55 26.10 3.48 -5.13
CA SER A 55 25.42 2.47 -5.93
C SER A 55 26.33 1.25 -6.09
N GLY A 56 26.23 0.30 -5.18
CA GLY A 56 26.74 -1.05 -5.37
C GLY A 56 25.66 -2.01 -5.89
N CYS A 57 26.00 -3.30 -5.90
CA CYS A 57 25.03 -4.38 -6.05
C CYS A 57 23.89 -4.22 -5.04
N GLY A 58 22.65 -4.15 -5.52
CA GLY A 58 21.50 -4.06 -4.64
C GLY A 58 20.26 -3.45 -5.23
N CYS A 59 19.33 -3.04 -4.36
CA CYS A 59 18.10 -2.40 -4.76
C CYS A 59 18.13 -0.90 -4.48
N SER A 60 17.58 -0.13 -5.41
CA SER A 60 17.43 1.31 -5.24
C SER A 60 16.07 1.78 -5.72
N LEU A 61 15.20 2.12 -4.77
CA LEU A 61 13.80 2.44 -4.99
C LEU A 61 13.52 3.94 -4.78
N GLN A 62 12.65 4.48 -5.60
CA GLN A 62 12.27 5.90 -5.62
C GLN A 62 10.76 6.07 -5.67
N SER A 63 10.27 7.29 -5.44
CA SER A 63 8.89 7.61 -5.77
C SER A 63 8.65 7.41 -7.28
N PRO A 64 7.44 7.04 -7.72
CA PRO A 64 7.15 6.89 -9.16
C PRO A 64 7.36 8.18 -9.97
N ALA A 65 7.26 9.36 -9.33
CA ALA A 65 7.53 10.63 -9.98
C ALA A 65 9.03 10.86 -10.17
N ASP A 66 9.84 10.57 -9.13
CA ASP A 66 11.30 10.68 -9.18
C ASP A 66 11.91 9.67 -10.16
N HIS A 67 11.40 8.43 -10.17
CA HIS A 67 11.84 7.38 -11.10
C HIS A 67 11.60 7.78 -12.56
N ARG A 68 10.42 8.34 -12.89
CA ARG A 68 10.11 8.83 -14.25
C ARG A 68 11.07 9.94 -14.70
N LYS A 69 11.53 10.77 -13.76
CA LYS A 69 12.48 11.86 -14.02
C LYS A 69 13.94 11.39 -13.97
N ARG A 70 14.21 10.10 -13.74
CA ARG A 70 15.56 9.55 -13.53
C ARG A 70 16.33 10.30 -12.44
N SER A 71 15.63 10.71 -11.40
CA SER A 71 16.21 11.43 -10.26
C SER A 71 17.16 10.54 -9.46
N SER A 72 18.12 11.15 -8.76
CA SER A 72 18.96 10.45 -7.77
C SER A 72 18.25 10.26 -6.43
N ARG A 73 17.06 10.86 -6.24
CA ARG A 73 16.32 10.86 -4.96
C ARG A 73 15.77 9.47 -4.64
N ARG A 74 16.43 8.76 -3.73
CA ARG A 74 16.03 7.42 -3.28
C ARG A 74 15.20 7.49 -2.00
N VAL A 75 14.18 6.64 -1.93
CA VAL A 75 13.35 6.43 -0.73
C VAL A 75 13.86 5.24 0.06
N PHE A 76 14.39 4.22 -0.63
CA PHE A 76 14.95 3.03 -0.04
C PHE A 76 16.13 2.54 -0.87
N VAL A 77 17.18 2.11 -0.20
CA VAL A 77 18.33 1.43 -0.81
C VAL A 77 18.70 0.21 0.02
N SER A 78 19.13 -0.85 -0.64
CA SER A 78 19.78 -2.00 -0.01
C SER A 78 21.06 -2.31 -0.77
N GLY A 79 22.02 -2.94 -0.10
CA GLY A 79 23.03 -3.74 -0.78
C GLY A 79 22.35 -4.99 -1.38
N SER A 80 22.92 -6.17 -1.17
CA SER A 80 22.19 -7.41 -1.44
C SER A 80 20.81 -7.39 -0.76
N LEU A 81 19.81 -8.06 -1.37
CA LEU A 81 18.45 -8.18 -0.83
C LEU A 81 18.40 -8.65 0.64
N TYR A 82 19.49 -9.26 1.12
CA TYR A 82 19.61 -9.88 2.44
C TYR A 82 20.53 -9.15 3.42
N GLU A 83 21.27 -8.12 3.00
CA GLU A 83 22.27 -7.46 3.84
C GLU A 83 21.71 -6.34 4.71
N GLY A 84 20.45 -5.97 4.50
CA GLY A 84 19.81 -4.84 5.16
C GLY A 84 19.53 -3.69 4.19
N GLY A 85 19.11 -2.55 4.73
CA GLY A 85 18.77 -1.40 3.90
C GLY A 85 18.92 -0.07 4.63
N LEU A 86 18.71 1.02 3.91
CA LEU A 86 18.71 2.37 4.44
C LEU A 86 17.45 3.08 3.95
N MET A 87 16.79 3.78 4.86
CA MET A 87 15.54 4.50 4.59
C MET A 87 15.43 5.72 5.50
N ASN A 88 14.94 6.85 4.99
CA ASN A 88 14.64 8.01 5.83
C ASN A 88 13.25 7.85 6.47
N ILE A 89 13.22 7.69 7.80
CA ILE A 89 12.01 7.48 8.59
C ILE A 89 11.98 8.51 9.72
N ASP A 90 10.87 9.24 9.84
CA ASP A 90 10.69 10.36 10.77
C ASP A 90 11.86 11.37 10.70
N GLY A 91 12.29 11.68 9.47
CA GLY A 91 13.33 12.67 9.19
C GLY A 91 14.77 12.19 9.37
N ARG A 92 14.99 10.93 9.75
CA ARG A 92 16.32 10.35 10.01
C ARG A 92 16.60 9.15 9.12
N ASP A 93 17.80 9.13 8.55
CA ASP A 93 18.27 7.96 7.80
C ASP A 93 18.53 6.81 8.78
N THR A 94 17.79 5.73 8.58
CA THR A 94 17.74 4.60 9.50
C THR A 94 18.28 3.37 8.79
N LYS A 95 19.36 2.80 9.34
CA LYS A 95 19.88 1.50 8.90
C LYS A 95 18.93 0.40 9.37
N LEU A 96 18.46 -0.39 8.43
CA LEU A 96 17.51 -1.47 8.61
C LEU A 96 18.24 -2.81 8.54
N LYS A 97 17.94 -3.73 9.45
CA LYS A 97 18.46 -5.09 9.45
C LYS A 97 17.45 -6.02 8.77
N PHE A 98 17.93 -6.91 7.89
CA PHE A 98 17.10 -7.96 7.33
C PHE A 98 16.52 -8.85 8.45
N VAL A 99 15.27 -9.28 8.27
CA VAL A 99 14.56 -10.14 9.22
C VAL A 99 14.06 -11.40 8.53
N SER A 100 13.35 -11.24 7.41
CA SER A 100 12.77 -12.39 6.72
C SER A 100 12.45 -12.09 5.25
N GLU A 101 12.39 -13.16 4.47
CA GLU A 101 11.85 -13.17 3.11
C GLU A 101 10.65 -14.11 3.04
N LYS A 102 9.64 -13.71 2.27
CA LYS A 102 8.54 -14.58 1.85
C LYS A 102 8.33 -14.43 0.35
N ARG A 103 8.53 -15.51 -0.40
CA ARG A 103 8.15 -15.58 -1.83
C ARG A 103 6.72 -16.04 -1.98
N ASN A 104 5.97 -15.35 -2.84
CA ASN A 104 4.66 -15.82 -3.27
C ASN A 104 4.75 -16.19 -4.76
N LYS A 105 4.61 -17.48 -5.05
CA LYS A 105 4.61 -18.00 -6.42
C LYS A 105 3.47 -17.44 -7.27
N LYS A 106 2.40 -16.97 -6.64
CA LYS A 106 1.27 -16.34 -7.33
C LYS A 106 1.58 -14.85 -7.56
N GLY A 107 2.01 -14.51 -8.78
CA GLY A 107 2.23 -13.13 -9.24
C GLY A 107 3.64 -12.58 -9.02
N ASP A 108 4.66 -13.44 -9.05
CA ASP A 108 6.09 -13.07 -8.98
C ASP A 108 6.41 -12.01 -7.92
N THR A 109 5.81 -12.19 -6.74
CA THR A 109 5.90 -11.24 -5.65
C THR A 109 6.86 -11.77 -4.58
N VAL A 110 7.82 -10.94 -4.19
CA VAL A 110 8.73 -11.23 -3.07
C VAL A 110 8.53 -10.18 -2.00
N SER A 111 8.24 -10.62 -0.78
CA SER A 111 8.09 -9.76 0.39
C SER A 111 9.33 -9.87 1.26
N ILE A 112 10.03 -8.76 1.51
CA ILE A 112 11.19 -8.71 2.41
C ILE A 112 10.85 -7.85 3.61
N THR A 113 11.10 -8.37 4.81
CA THR A 113 10.92 -7.65 6.07
C THR A 113 12.27 -7.25 6.63
N TYR A 114 12.36 -6.00 7.07
CA TYR A 114 13.47 -5.42 7.80
C TYR A 114 12.99 -4.82 9.13
N SER A 115 13.94 -4.58 10.04
CA SER A 115 13.67 -3.92 11.32
C SER A 115 14.80 -3.03 11.80
N ALA A 116 14.46 -2.04 12.62
CA ALA A 116 15.41 -1.21 13.37
C ALA A 116 14.68 -0.50 14.53
N ASN A 117 15.18 -0.62 15.76
CA ASN A 117 14.73 0.18 16.92
C ASN A 117 13.19 0.29 17.06
N GLY A 118 12.49 -0.84 17.02
CA GLY A 118 11.02 -0.87 17.12
C GLY A 118 10.26 -0.43 15.85
N ILE A 119 10.98 -0.13 14.77
CA ILE A 119 10.45 0.09 13.42
C ILE A 119 10.51 -1.22 12.65
N ARG A 120 9.42 -1.56 11.97
CA ARG A 120 9.33 -2.66 11.02
C ARG A 120 9.07 -2.11 9.63
N VAL A 121 9.84 -2.55 8.64
CA VAL A 121 9.68 -2.15 7.24
C VAL A 121 9.46 -3.41 6.42
N ARG A 122 8.36 -3.48 5.67
CA ARG A 122 8.09 -4.56 4.72
C ARG A 122 8.11 -3.98 3.31
N VAL A 123 8.91 -4.57 2.43
CA VAL A 123 8.96 -4.22 1.01
C VAL A 123 8.38 -5.39 0.22
N ASP A 124 7.25 -5.14 -0.44
CA ASP A 124 6.62 -6.08 -1.35
C ASP A 124 7.03 -5.72 -2.78
N TYR A 125 7.94 -6.50 -3.35
CA TYR A 125 8.43 -6.37 -4.72
C TYR A 125 7.53 -7.13 -5.69
N VAL A 126 7.18 -6.49 -6.80
CA VAL A 126 6.52 -7.11 -7.95
C VAL A 126 7.39 -6.85 -9.17
N LEU A 127 7.87 -7.92 -9.79
CA LEU A 127 8.71 -7.85 -10.98
C LEU A 127 7.94 -7.14 -12.11
N ALA A 128 8.54 -6.09 -12.65
CA ALA A 128 7.98 -5.33 -13.76
C ALA A 128 8.68 -5.65 -15.08
N GLU A 129 10.01 -5.75 -15.05
CA GLU A 129 10.83 -6.03 -16.24
C GLU A 129 12.12 -6.72 -15.82
N THR A 130 12.55 -7.72 -16.59
CA THR A 130 13.84 -8.41 -16.40
C THR A 130 14.86 -7.88 -17.38
N GLY A 131 16.03 -7.48 -16.88
CA GLY A 131 17.23 -7.22 -17.68
C GLY A 131 18.30 -8.29 -17.43
N TYR A 132 19.48 -8.10 -18.04
CA TYR A 132 20.61 -9.03 -17.92
C TYR A 132 21.22 -9.01 -16.51
N GLU A 133 21.53 -7.82 -16.02
CA GLU A 133 22.23 -7.57 -14.75
C GLU A 133 21.34 -6.87 -13.71
N SER A 134 20.20 -6.34 -14.15
CA SER A 134 19.23 -5.71 -13.26
C SER A 134 17.80 -6.02 -13.65
N ALA A 135 16.91 -5.98 -12.66
CA ALA A 135 15.47 -6.09 -12.86
C ALA A 135 14.77 -4.85 -12.30
N LEU A 136 13.73 -4.43 -13.00
CA LEU A 136 12.87 -3.33 -12.61
C LEU A 136 11.71 -3.87 -11.79
N TYR A 137 11.42 -3.21 -10.66
CA TYR A 137 10.34 -3.59 -9.76
C TYR A 137 9.39 -2.43 -9.53
N ASN A 138 8.10 -2.75 -9.51
CA ASN A 138 7.12 -1.95 -8.79
C ASN A 138 7.07 -2.50 -7.36
N ALA A 139 7.18 -1.64 -6.35
CA ALA A 139 7.19 -2.09 -4.97
C ALA A 139 6.28 -1.25 -4.07
N THR A 140 5.78 -1.90 -3.02
CA THR A 140 5.06 -1.24 -1.94
C THR A 140 5.85 -1.39 -0.65
N ILE A 141 6.16 -0.27 0.00
CA ILE A 141 6.82 -0.26 1.31
C ILE A 141 5.78 0.04 2.37
N THR A 142 5.66 -0.84 3.36
CA THR A 142 4.88 -0.64 4.58
C THR A 142 5.83 -0.41 5.75
N VAL A 143 5.73 0.76 6.39
CA VAL A 143 6.50 1.13 7.59
C VAL A 143 5.57 1.14 8.79
N SER A 144 5.95 0.40 9.83
CA SER A 144 5.23 0.30 11.10
C SER A 144 6.14 0.75 12.25
N SER A 145 5.71 1.72 13.06
CA SER A 145 6.47 2.25 14.21
C SER A 145 5.53 2.75 15.29
N GLY A 146 5.63 2.20 16.51
CA GLY A 146 4.86 2.67 17.66
C GLY A 146 3.34 2.67 17.43
N GLY A 147 2.80 1.63 16.78
CA GLY A 147 1.37 1.54 16.43
C GLY A 147 0.95 2.38 15.23
N ARG A 148 1.83 3.23 14.69
CA ARG A 148 1.60 4.03 13.48
C ARG A 148 2.02 3.23 12.25
N ASN A 149 1.26 3.37 11.16
CA ASN A 149 1.55 2.69 9.88
C ASN A 149 1.56 3.69 8.72
N LYS A 150 2.53 3.54 7.81
CA LYS A 150 2.59 4.24 6.52
C LYS A 150 2.79 3.26 5.39
N ILE A 151 2.09 3.45 4.29
CA ILE A 151 2.29 2.70 3.05
C ILE A 151 2.72 3.70 1.98
N VAL A 152 3.80 3.39 1.26
CA VAL A 152 4.27 4.16 0.10
C VAL A 152 4.48 3.24 -1.09
N ARG A 153 4.12 3.73 -2.28
CA ARG A 153 4.41 3.05 -3.54
C ARG A 153 5.71 3.60 -4.10
N VAL A 154 6.58 2.71 -4.55
CA VAL A 154 7.90 3.04 -5.08
C VAL A 154 8.19 2.22 -6.32
N LYS A 155 9.18 2.65 -7.10
CA LYS A 155 9.68 1.95 -8.28
C LYS A 155 11.20 2.04 -8.32
N GLY A 156 11.87 1.01 -8.80
CA GLY A 156 13.32 1.04 -8.90
C GLY A 156 13.92 -0.23 -9.44
N TYR A 157 15.24 -0.24 -9.48
CA TYR A 157 16.03 -1.34 -10.02
C TYR A 157 16.67 -2.11 -8.87
N CYS A 158 16.80 -3.42 -9.06
CA CYS A 158 17.65 -4.27 -8.25
C CYS A 158 18.61 -5.03 -9.16
N GLY A 159 19.90 -5.06 -8.85
CA GLY A 159 20.88 -5.73 -9.70
C GLY A 159 22.34 -5.55 -9.28
N CYS A 160 23.18 -6.25 -10.02
CA CYS A 160 24.62 -6.06 -10.19
C CYS A 160 24.77 -6.01 -11.71
#